data_AF-A0A3D0JUE0-F1
#
_entry.id   AF-A0A3D0JUE0-F1
#
_cell.length_a   1.000
_cell.length_b   1.000
_cell.length_c   1.000
_cell.angle_alpha   90.00
_cell.angle_beta   90.00
_cell.angle_gamma   90.00
#
_symmetry.space_group_name_H-M   'P 1'
#
loop_
_entity.id
_entity.type
_entity.pdbx_description
1 polymer ?
#
loop_
_entity_poly.entity_id
_entity_poly.type
_entity_poly.pdbx_seq_one_letter_code
_entity_poly.pdbx_strand_id
1 'polypeptide(L)'
;MKSTQYLAREPDDSGFILYPASEHQVCNTLISRQLEVIQNRACQKYLDGIEQLGLPMERIPQLGEINRVLESTTGWRVARVPALIPFQTFCELLASKQFPVATFIRTPEELDYLQGPDIFHEIFGHCPMLTNPWFAKFTHTYGKFGLKASKEERVYLARLYWLTIEFGLLDTPAGR
;
A
#
# COMPACT_ATOMS: atom_id res chain seq x y z
N MET A 1 -9.55 -6.55 -20.96
CA MET A 1 -8.80 -6.00 -19.82
C MET A 1 -8.49 -4.56 -20.15
N LYS A 2 -8.79 -3.58 -19.27
CA LYS A 2 -8.37 -2.20 -19.50
C LYS A 2 -6.83 -2.19 -19.45
N SER A 3 -6.16 -1.81 -20.54
CA SER A 3 -4.71 -1.60 -20.50
C SER A 3 -4.45 -0.32 -19.72
N THR A 4 -3.60 -0.42 -18.69
CA THR A 4 -3.05 0.77 -18.05
C THR A 4 -1.94 1.33 -18.93
N GLN A 5 -1.85 2.66 -19.04
CA GLN A 5 -0.69 3.31 -19.67
C GLN A 5 0.59 3.17 -18.84
N TYR A 6 0.44 2.75 -17.58
CA TYR A 6 1.53 2.63 -16.63
C TYR A 6 2.25 1.30 -16.73
N LEU A 7 3.57 1.39 -16.84
CA LEU A 7 4.46 0.25 -16.73
C LEU A 7 5.15 0.30 -15.36
N ALA A 8 4.97 -0.75 -14.56
CA ALA A 8 5.66 -0.89 -13.29
C ALA A 8 7.18 -0.94 -13.52
N ARG A 9 7.95 -0.10 -12.84
CA ARG A 9 9.41 -0.06 -12.94
C ARG A 9 10.01 -1.39 -12.47
N GLU A 10 11.01 -1.87 -13.19
CA GLU A 10 11.79 -3.04 -12.77
C GLU A 10 12.97 -2.58 -11.91
N PRO A 11 13.31 -3.31 -10.82
CA PRO A 11 14.54 -3.09 -10.11
C PRO A 11 15.75 -3.59 -10.91
N ASP A 12 16.93 -3.06 -10.61
CA ASP A 12 18.21 -3.65 -11.01
C ASP A 12 18.58 -4.89 -10.18
N ASP A 13 19.75 -5.47 -10.45
CA ASP A 13 20.25 -6.67 -9.75
C ASP A 13 20.43 -6.46 -8.24
N SER A 14 20.53 -5.22 -7.77
CA SER A 14 20.63 -4.86 -6.35
C SER A 14 19.26 -4.64 -5.68
N GLY A 15 18.17 -4.70 -6.45
CA GLY A 15 16.82 -4.38 -5.99
C GLY A 15 16.49 -2.89 -6.05
N PHE A 16 17.36 -2.06 -6.61
CA PHE A 16 17.16 -0.61 -6.69
C PHE A 16 16.30 -0.26 -7.90
N ILE A 17 15.30 0.60 -7.68
CA ILE A 17 14.41 1.07 -8.73
C ILE A 17 14.76 2.52 -9.08
N LEU A 18 15.14 2.73 -10.35
CA LEU A 18 15.40 4.06 -10.88
C LEU A 18 14.09 4.74 -11.28
N TYR A 19 13.74 5.80 -10.54
CA TYR A 19 12.65 6.71 -10.86
C TYR A 19 13.21 8.02 -11.42
N PRO A 20 12.63 8.60 -12.48
CA PRO A 20 13.01 9.91 -12.97
C PRO A 20 12.61 11.02 -11.97
N ALA A 21 13.28 12.17 -12.05
CA ALA A 21 13.04 13.31 -11.17
C ALA A 21 11.57 13.78 -11.17
N SER A 22 10.88 13.69 -12.32
CA SER A 22 9.46 14.03 -12.42
C SER A 22 8.55 13.15 -11.56
N GLU A 23 8.85 11.85 -11.45
CA GLU A 23 8.08 10.91 -10.62
C GLU A 23 8.35 11.14 -9.13
N HIS A 24 9.58 11.50 -8.78
CA HIS A 24 9.90 11.96 -7.42
C HIS A 24 9.14 13.23 -7.04
N GLN A 25 9.01 14.20 -7.95
CA GLN A 25 8.26 15.43 -7.72
C GLN A 25 6.76 15.18 -7.50
N VAL A 26 6.15 14.25 -8.26
CA VAL A 26 4.77 13.83 -8.03
C VAL A 26 4.61 13.22 -6.64
N CYS A 27 5.52 12.33 -6.24
CA CYS A 27 5.50 11.70 -4.92
C CYS A 27 5.60 12.73 -3.79
N ASN A 28 6.56 13.66 -3.90
CA ASN A 28 6.72 14.77 -2.95
C ASN A 28 5.44 15.60 -2.82
N THR A 29 4.81 15.94 -3.93
CA THR A 29 3.55 16.71 -3.95
C THR A 29 2.43 15.95 -3.22
N LEU A 30 2.29 14.65 -3.50
CA LEU A 30 1.26 13.79 -2.89
C LEU A 30 1.48 13.62 -1.38
N ILE A 31 2.71 13.28 -0.96
CA ILE A 31 3.05 13.08 0.45
C ILE A 31 2.85 14.38 1.24
N SER A 32 3.38 15.50 0.73
CA SER A 32 3.28 16.81 1.43
C SER A 32 1.82 17.21 1.63
N ARG A 33 1.01 17.13 0.56
CA ARG A 33 -0.42 17.43 0.63
C ARG A 33 -1.16 16.51 1.61
N GLN A 34 -0.89 15.21 1.59
CA GLN A 34 -1.62 14.27 2.44
C GLN A 34 -1.20 14.34 3.90
N LEU A 35 0.07 14.60 4.20
CA LEU A 35 0.54 14.76 5.58
C LEU A 35 -0.18 15.89 6.32
N GLU A 36 -0.50 16.99 5.64
CA GLU A 36 -1.32 18.08 6.20
C GLU A 36 -2.75 17.62 6.49
N VAL A 37 -3.34 16.84 5.58
CA VAL A 37 -4.72 16.38 5.66
C VAL A 37 -4.94 15.37 6.79
N ILE A 38 -4.01 14.43 6.99
CA ILE A 38 -4.21 13.30 7.89
C ILE A 38 -4.08 13.65 9.38
N GLN A 39 -3.44 14.77 9.75
CA GLN A 39 -3.10 15.09 11.16
C GLN A 39 -4.29 15.02 12.12
N ASN A 40 -5.49 15.33 11.64
CA ASN A 40 -6.72 15.35 12.44
C ASN A 40 -7.81 14.43 11.87
N ARG A 41 -7.44 13.46 11.03
CA ARG A 41 -8.39 12.58 10.32
C ARG A 41 -7.98 11.13 10.32
N ALA A 42 -6.68 10.83 10.34
CA ALA A 42 -6.20 9.47 10.41
C ALA A 42 -6.15 9.02 11.86
N CYS A 43 -6.42 7.73 12.09
CA CYS A 43 -6.32 7.17 13.42
C CYS A 43 -4.87 7.19 13.94
N GLN A 44 -4.70 7.22 15.26
CA GLN A 44 -3.37 7.29 15.87
C GLN A 44 -2.44 6.16 15.39
N LYS A 45 -2.96 4.95 15.17
CA LYS A 45 -2.14 3.81 14.71
C LYS A 45 -1.60 3.99 13.29
N TYR A 46 -2.30 4.72 12.44
CA TYR A 46 -1.80 5.10 11.13
C TYR A 46 -0.67 6.14 11.26
N LEU A 47 -0.86 7.17 12.10
CA LEU A 47 0.14 8.21 12.34
C LEU A 47 1.43 7.64 12.97
N ASP A 48 1.31 6.75 13.96
CA ASP A 48 2.43 6.00 14.55
C ASP A 48 3.20 5.22 13.46
N GLY A 49 2.49 4.67 12.47
CA GLY A 49 3.06 3.94 11.35
C GLY A 49 3.78 4.84 10.34
N ILE A 50 3.24 6.03 10.07
CA ILE A 50 3.89 7.04 9.22
C ILE A 50 5.23 7.45 9.83
N GLU A 51 5.25 7.72 11.14
CA GLU A 51 6.48 8.07 11.86
C GLU A 51 7.50 6.92 11.81
N GLN A 52 7.08 5.68 12.08
CA GLN A 52 7.96 4.51 12.02
C GLN A 52 8.54 4.25 10.64
N LEU A 53 7.75 4.42 9.58
CA LEU A 53 8.19 4.22 8.20
C LEU A 53 9.20 5.28 7.76
N GLY A 54 9.14 6.49 8.33
CA GLY A 54 10.10 7.56 8.04
C GLY A 54 10.21 7.86 6.54
N LEU A 55 9.06 7.97 5.86
CA LEU A 55 9.02 8.09 4.39
C LEU A 55 9.82 9.32 3.93
N PRO A 56 10.66 9.18 2.89
CA PRO A 56 11.41 10.30 2.35
C PRO A 56 10.46 11.34 1.75
N MET A 57 10.69 12.61 2.08
CA MET A 57 9.82 13.70 1.61
C MET A 57 10.08 14.07 0.15
N GLU A 58 11.31 13.90 -0.35
CA GLU A 58 11.75 14.45 -1.64
C GLU A 58 11.85 13.41 -2.76
N ARG A 59 11.56 12.14 -2.47
CA ARG A 59 11.69 11.05 -3.44
C ARG A 59 10.73 9.91 -3.13
N ILE A 60 10.59 9.02 -4.10
CA ILE A 60 9.89 7.74 -3.91
C ILE A 60 10.81 6.84 -3.05
N PRO A 61 10.28 6.19 -1.99
CA PRO A 61 11.05 5.24 -1.19
C PRO A 61 11.38 3.98 -1.98
N GLN A 62 12.55 3.41 -1.73
CA GLN A 62 12.90 2.08 -2.21
C GLN A 62 12.17 1.02 -1.36
N LEU A 63 11.78 -0.08 -1.98
CA LEU A 63 11.02 -1.14 -1.29
C LEU A 63 11.80 -1.74 -0.11
N GLY A 64 13.14 -1.82 -0.22
CA GLY A 64 14.01 -2.28 0.87
C GLY A 64 14.00 -1.39 2.11
N GLU A 65 13.74 -0.08 1.95
CA GLU A 65 13.61 0.86 3.07
C GLU A 65 12.32 0.57 3.86
N ILE A 66 11.22 0.31 3.14
CA ILE A 66 9.93 -0.09 3.73
C ILE A 66 10.03 -1.46 4.41
N ASN A 67 10.67 -2.43 3.75
CA ASN A 67 10.83 -3.79 4.28
C ASN A 67 11.58 -3.83 5.59
N ARG A 68 12.64 -3.01 5.74
CA ARG A 68 13.40 -2.95 6.99
C ARG A 68 12.51 -2.66 8.20
N VAL A 69 11.55 -1.74 8.03
CA VAL A 69 10.61 -1.38 9.10
C VAL A 69 9.58 -2.49 9.30
N LEU A 70 8.87 -2.89 8.23
CA LEU A 70 7.79 -3.88 8.32
C LEU A 70 8.26 -5.24 8.86
N GLU A 71 9.47 -5.67 8.49
CA GLU A 71 10.04 -6.93 8.96
C GLU A 71 10.31 -6.86 10.46
N SER A 72 10.85 -5.74 10.94
CA SER A 72 11.13 -5.52 12.36
C SER A 72 9.86 -5.38 13.22
N THR A 73 8.77 -4.82 12.69
CA THR A 73 7.53 -4.58 13.45
C THR A 73 6.60 -5.78 13.47
N THR A 74 6.36 -6.42 12.32
CA THR A 74 5.28 -7.43 12.17
C THR A 74 5.71 -8.65 11.34
N GLY A 75 6.96 -8.67 10.88
CA GLY A 75 7.49 -9.69 9.97
C GLY A 75 6.82 -9.65 8.59
N TRP A 76 6.28 -8.49 8.21
CA TRP A 76 5.76 -8.23 6.87
C TRP A 76 6.84 -7.64 5.98
N ARG A 77 6.63 -7.75 4.68
CA ARG A 77 7.40 -7.02 3.68
C ARG A 77 6.49 -6.62 2.52
N VAL A 78 6.95 -5.73 1.65
CA VAL A 78 6.32 -5.47 0.36
C VAL A 78 6.93 -6.35 -0.72
N ALA A 79 6.13 -6.70 -1.72
CA ALA A 79 6.53 -7.43 -2.91
C ALA A 79 6.19 -6.60 -4.16
N ARG A 80 7.18 -6.39 -5.01
CA ARG A 80 6.99 -5.71 -6.28
C ARG A 80 6.06 -6.52 -7.19
N VAL A 81 5.06 -5.87 -7.75
CA VAL A 81 4.12 -6.49 -8.70
C VAL A 81 3.91 -5.60 -9.93
N PRO A 82 3.45 -6.16 -11.07
CA PRO A 82 2.92 -5.34 -12.15
C PRO A 82 1.69 -4.56 -11.67
N ALA A 83 1.24 -3.59 -12.48
CA ALA A 83 0.10 -2.74 -12.13
C ALA A 83 -1.21 -3.48 -11.81
N LEU A 84 -1.39 -4.70 -12.33
CA LEU A 84 -2.55 -5.56 -12.04
C LEU A 84 -2.10 -7.00 -11.87
N ILE A 85 -2.57 -7.67 -10.82
CA ILE A 85 -2.35 -9.09 -10.56
C ILE A 85 -3.66 -9.84 -10.38
N PRO A 86 -3.70 -11.16 -10.67
CA PRO A 86 -4.86 -11.99 -10.36
C PRO A 86 -5.13 -12.04 -8.85
N PHE A 87 -6.41 -12.16 -8.48
CA PHE A 87 -6.84 -12.31 -7.09
C PHE A 87 -6.11 -13.44 -6.35
N GLN A 88 -5.86 -14.55 -7.04
CA GLN A 88 -5.13 -15.69 -6.48
C GLN A 88 -3.72 -15.28 -6.02
N THR A 89 -2.96 -14.62 -6.91
CA THR A 89 -1.61 -14.10 -6.61
C THR A 89 -1.64 -13.08 -5.48
N PHE A 90 -2.62 -12.18 -5.47
CA PHE A 90 -2.81 -11.22 -4.39
C PHE A 90 -2.96 -11.93 -3.02
N CYS A 91 -3.82 -12.95 -2.93
CA CYS A 91 -4.02 -13.71 -1.71
C CYS A 91 -2.79 -14.53 -1.30
N GLU A 92 -2.03 -15.08 -2.26
CA GLU A 92 -0.78 -15.83 -1.99
C GLU A 92 0.28 -14.93 -1.34
N LEU A 93 0.41 -13.70 -1.83
CA LEU A 93 1.30 -12.71 -1.26
C LEU A 93 0.89 -12.36 0.17
N LEU A 94 -0.38 -11.99 0.40
CA LEU A 94 -0.89 -11.65 1.73
C LEU A 94 -0.78 -12.82 2.72
N ALA A 95 -1.09 -14.05 2.27
CA ALA A 95 -0.94 -15.26 3.07
C ALA A 95 0.52 -15.54 3.48
N SER A 96 1.47 -14.99 2.73
CA SER A 96 2.91 -15.08 2.98
C SER A 96 3.48 -13.83 3.65
N LYS A 97 2.63 -12.95 4.20
CA LYS A 97 3.00 -11.64 4.77
C LYS A 97 3.76 -10.72 3.80
N GLN A 98 3.37 -10.76 2.54
CA GLN A 98 3.91 -9.90 1.49
C GLN A 98 2.79 -9.00 0.96
N PHE A 99 2.95 -7.68 1.07
CA PHE A 99 1.98 -6.73 0.55
C PHE A 99 2.37 -6.32 -0.87
N PRO A 100 1.50 -6.53 -1.88
CA PRO A 100 1.82 -6.21 -3.27
C PRO A 100 1.95 -4.69 -3.47
N VAL A 101 3.00 -4.25 -4.15
CA VAL A 101 3.23 -2.85 -4.51
C VAL A 101 3.51 -2.73 -6.00
N ALA A 102 2.65 -2.02 -6.72
CA ALA A 102 2.89 -1.65 -8.10
C ALA A 102 3.92 -0.51 -8.17
N THR A 103 5.05 -0.74 -8.85
CA THR A 103 6.20 0.17 -8.84
C THR A 103 6.14 1.26 -9.91
N PHE A 104 4.98 1.89 -10.08
CA PHE A 104 4.81 3.10 -10.88
C PHE A 104 4.12 4.17 -10.03
N ILE A 105 4.21 5.43 -10.43
CA ILE A 105 3.45 6.53 -9.83
C ILE A 105 2.56 7.20 -10.89
N ARG A 106 1.41 7.71 -10.47
CA ARG A 106 0.50 8.48 -11.34
C ARG A 106 1.19 9.70 -11.98
N THR A 107 0.66 10.19 -13.11
CA THR A 107 1.14 11.43 -13.73
C THR A 107 0.60 12.69 -13.02
N PRO A 108 1.17 13.87 -13.27
CA PRO A 108 0.65 15.14 -12.76
C PRO A 108 -0.83 15.39 -13.08
N GLU A 109 -1.30 14.94 -14.25
CA GLU A 109 -2.70 15.10 -14.70
C GLU A 109 -3.68 14.24 -13.90
N GLU A 110 -3.20 13.16 -13.27
CA GLU A 110 -3.99 12.23 -12.46
C GLU A 110 -3.72 12.41 -10.95
N LEU A 111 -3.11 13.53 -10.53
CA LEU A 111 -2.77 13.82 -9.13
C LEU A 111 -3.94 13.68 -8.16
N ASP A 112 -5.12 14.13 -8.58
CA ASP A 112 -6.31 14.13 -7.73
C ASP A 112 -7.01 12.78 -7.71
N TYR A 113 -6.96 12.03 -8.82
CA TYR A 113 -7.58 10.72 -8.91
C TYR A 113 -6.96 9.87 -10.02
N LEU A 114 -6.57 8.65 -9.63
CA LEU A 114 -6.20 7.57 -10.53
C LEU A 114 -7.11 6.37 -10.22
N GLN A 115 -7.64 5.70 -11.26
CA GLN A 115 -8.56 4.58 -11.07
C GLN A 115 -7.88 3.34 -10.45
N GLY A 116 -6.61 3.08 -10.77
CA GLY A 116 -5.84 1.95 -10.26
C GLY A 116 -4.87 2.34 -9.14
N PRO A 117 -4.41 1.39 -8.32
CA PRO A 117 -3.43 1.68 -7.29
C PRO A 117 -2.04 1.89 -7.90
N ASP A 118 -1.37 2.95 -7.44
CA ASP A 118 0.04 3.24 -7.74
C ASP A 118 0.88 3.10 -6.47
N ILE A 119 2.20 3.28 -6.58
CA ILE A 119 3.12 3.12 -5.45
C ILE A 119 2.78 4.02 -4.26
N PHE A 120 2.22 5.21 -4.50
CA PHE A 120 1.79 6.11 -3.45
C PHE A 120 0.61 5.53 -2.67
N HIS A 121 -0.43 5.03 -3.35
CA HIS A 121 -1.55 4.36 -2.69
C HIS A 121 -1.08 3.20 -1.81
N GLU A 122 -0.17 2.36 -2.30
CA GLU A 122 0.26 1.17 -1.56
C GLU A 122 1.17 1.52 -0.37
N ILE A 123 2.18 2.36 -0.58
CA ILE A 123 3.16 2.69 0.46
C ILE A 123 2.60 3.68 1.47
N PHE A 124 1.95 4.75 1.01
CA PHE A 124 1.40 5.75 1.92
C PHE A 124 0.07 5.27 2.51
N GLY A 125 -0.81 4.67 1.71
CA GLY A 125 -2.15 4.27 2.15
C GLY A 125 -2.16 3.05 3.07
N HIS A 126 -1.41 2.00 2.75
CA HIS A 126 -1.53 0.70 3.44
C HIS A 126 -0.38 0.38 4.38
N CYS A 127 0.87 0.65 3.98
CA CYS A 127 2.04 0.22 4.75
C CYS A 127 2.11 0.77 6.19
N PRO A 128 1.66 2.01 6.52
CA PRO A 128 1.66 2.48 7.90
C PRO A 128 0.87 1.55 8.83
N MET A 129 -0.30 1.09 8.39
CA MET A 129 -1.13 0.16 9.17
C MET A 129 -0.54 -1.24 9.27
N LEU A 130 0.32 -1.67 8.35
CA LEU A 130 1.03 -2.95 8.44
C LEU A 130 2.10 -2.97 9.55
N THR A 131 2.48 -1.82 10.11
CA THR A 131 3.28 -1.75 11.35
C THR A 131 2.48 -2.16 12.59
N ASN A 132 1.14 -2.09 12.53
CA ASN A 132 0.26 -2.50 13.62
C ASN A 132 0.05 -4.02 13.61
N PRO A 133 0.34 -4.75 14.70
CA PRO A 133 0.26 -6.21 14.73
C PRO A 133 -1.17 -6.77 14.54
N TRP A 134 -2.20 -6.03 14.94
CA TRP A 134 -3.59 -6.47 14.78
C TRP A 134 -4.06 -6.35 13.35
N PHE A 135 -3.80 -5.20 12.71
CA PHE A 135 -4.09 -4.99 11.30
C PHE A 135 -3.28 -5.96 10.43
N ALA A 136 -1.98 -6.08 10.68
CA ALA A 136 -1.10 -7.05 10.02
C ALA A 136 -1.62 -8.50 10.14
N LYS A 137 -2.11 -8.91 11.31
CA LYS A 137 -2.69 -10.25 11.51
C LYS A 137 -4.02 -10.40 10.77
N PHE A 138 -4.88 -9.38 10.75
CA PHE A 138 -6.12 -9.36 9.99
C PHE A 138 -5.84 -9.56 8.49
N THR A 139 -4.95 -8.76 7.93
CA THR A 139 -4.57 -8.80 6.51
C THR A 139 -3.94 -10.13 6.11
N HIS A 140 -3.12 -10.73 6.98
CA HIS A 140 -2.55 -12.08 6.76
C HIS A 140 -3.66 -13.14 6.77
N THR A 141 -4.62 -13.01 7.68
CA THR A 141 -5.76 -13.94 7.79
C THR A 141 -6.67 -13.83 6.57
N TYR A 142 -6.91 -12.62 6.08
CA TYR A 142 -7.61 -12.37 4.83
C TYR A 142 -6.98 -13.12 3.66
N GLY A 143 -5.66 -12.99 3.47
CA GLY A 143 -4.93 -13.70 2.42
C GLY A 143 -5.15 -15.22 2.47
N LYS A 144 -5.02 -15.81 3.67
CA LYS A 144 -5.21 -17.26 3.88
C LYS A 144 -6.64 -17.74 3.58
N PHE A 145 -7.66 -16.92 3.85
CA PHE A 145 -9.03 -17.25 3.47
C PHE A 145 -9.26 -17.12 1.97
N GLY A 146 -8.68 -16.10 1.33
CA GLY A 146 -8.75 -15.91 -0.11
C GLY A 146 -8.23 -17.10 -0.92
N LEU A 147 -7.19 -17.80 -0.42
CA LEU A 147 -6.66 -19.02 -1.04
C LEU A 147 -7.64 -20.22 -1.02
N LYS A 148 -8.55 -20.24 -0.05
CA LYS A 148 -9.52 -21.34 0.15
C LYS A 148 -10.89 -21.00 -0.42
N ALA A 149 -11.11 -19.74 -0.82
CA ALA A 149 -12.41 -19.22 -1.20
C ALA A 149 -12.83 -19.67 -2.60
N SER A 150 -14.08 -20.13 -2.71
CA SER A 150 -14.79 -20.35 -3.97
C SER A 150 -14.96 -19.04 -4.75
N LYS A 151 -15.36 -19.11 -6.02
CA LYS A 151 -15.58 -17.93 -6.85
C LYS A 151 -16.65 -17.00 -6.25
N GLU A 152 -17.68 -17.57 -5.66
CA GLU A 152 -18.78 -16.86 -5.01
C GLU A 152 -18.30 -16.20 -3.71
N GLU A 153 -17.53 -16.90 -2.89
CA GLU A 153 -16.97 -16.38 -1.64
C GLU A 153 -15.98 -15.23 -1.88
N ARG A 154 -15.24 -15.26 -3.00
CA ARG A 154 -14.32 -14.17 -3.38
C ARG A 154 -15.03 -12.83 -3.54
N VAL A 155 -16.30 -12.81 -3.94
CA VAL A 155 -17.08 -11.56 -4.03
C VAL A 155 -17.31 -10.96 -2.64
N TYR A 156 -17.62 -11.79 -1.65
CA TYR A 156 -17.80 -11.36 -0.26
C TYR A 156 -16.47 -10.94 0.36
N LEU A 157 -15.39 -11.67 0.09
CA LEU A 157 -14.04 -11.27 0.53
C LEU A 157 -13.62 -9.95 -0.09
N ALA A 158 -13.87 -9.71 -1.37
CA ALA A 158 -13.58 -8.43 -2.00
C ALA A 158 -14.35 -7.28 -1.32
N ARG A 159 -15.63 -7.49 -1.00
CA ARG A 159 -16.44 -6.52 -0.27
C ARG A 159 -15.94 -6.27 1.16
N LEU A 160 -15.53 -7.33 1.87
CA LEU A 160 -14.93 -7.22 3.20
C LEU A 160 -13.65 -6.37 3.14
N TYR A 161 -12.76 -6.67 2.18
CA TYR A 161 -11.52 -5.92 1.98
C TYR A 161 -11.81 -4.43 1.70
N TRP A 162 -12.77 -4.16 0.81
CA TRP A 162 -13.19 -2.80 0.47
C TRP A 162 -13.71 -2.01 1.68
N LEU A 163 -14.58 -2.61 2.48
CA LEU A 163 -15.21 -1.93 3.64
C LEU A 163 -14.31 -1.90 4.89
N THR A 164 -13.10 -2.44 4.83
CA THR A 164 -12.17 -2.48 5.97
C THR A 164 -10.81 -1.89 5.62
N ILE A 165 -10.03 -2.54 4.77
CA ILE A 165 -8.67 -2.12 4.42
C ILE A 165 -8.68 -0.86 3.55
N GLU A 166 -9.62 -0.74 2.62
CA GLU A 166 -9.67 0.40 1.69
C GLU A 166 -10.43 1.62 2.24
N PHE A 167 -11.59 1.40 2.87
CA PHE A 167 -12.51 2.47 3.30
C PHE A 167 -12.97 2.36 4.76
N GLY A 168 -12.23 1.63 5.60
CA GLY A 168 -12.57 1.49 7.01
C GLY A 168 -12.52 2.82 7.77
N LEU A 169 -13.49 3.02 8.66
CA LEU A 169 -13.51 4.13 9.62
C LEU A 169 -13.47 3.57 11.05
N LEU A 170 -13.02 4.40 11.99
CA LEU A 170 -12.98 4.06 13.41
C LEU A 170 -13.77 5.09 14.21
N ASP A 171 -14.59 4.60 15.12
CA ASP A 171 -15.20 5.42 16.16
C ASP A 171 -14.26 5.45 17.36
N THR A 172 -13.70 6.62 17.65
CA THR A 172 -12.77 6.84 18.76
C THR A 172 -13.34 7.88 19.71
N PRO A 173 -12.95 7.88 21.00
CA PRO A 173 -13.37 8.94 21.92
C PRO A 173 -13.01 10.37 21.47
N ALA A 174 -12.06 10.52 20.54
CA ALA A 174 -11.66 11.81 19.99
C ALA A 174 -12.55 12.26 18.80
N GLY A 175 -13.44 11.42 18.29
CA GLY A 175 -14.31 11.72 17.14
C GLY A 175 -13.56 11.97 15.83
N ARG A 176 -12.31 11.53 15.78
CA ARG A 176 -11.37 11.62 14.66
C ARG A 176 -10.48 10.38 14.61
#